data_AF-A0A9X3N776-F1
#
_entry.id   AF-A0A9X3N776-F1
#
_cell.length_a   1.000
_cell.length_b   1.000
_cell.length_c   1.000
_cell.angle_alpha   90.00
_cell.angle_beta   90.00
_cell.angle_gamma   90.00
#
_symmetry.space_group_name_H-M   'P 1'
#
loop_
_entity.id
_entity.type
_entity.pdbx_description
1 polymer ?
#
loop_
_entity_poly.entity_id
_entity_poly.type
_entity_poly.pdbx_seq_one_letter_code
_entity_poly.pdbx_strand_id
1 'polypeptide(L)'
;MLVRLAAVAVLLTALLAAPAQAAVTATVAVSGSRLVVTVKGTKAKAVTLVVAGKRHTLSKSGSKWRTKVLTPVPSIAGTTVKVKVRPARGATKTISVKVPAAPTPPAPAPTAPPATAPAPTPAAPTTLFPPPAAATTGNQAFEEIKTYLADSRFTDCPASWPNCAVEERYSHFADGSHYYCRLTPTSGSDIRSVGEISQISGAEHGADGSWGVEYYLSSYGNTVFYSWSVSNQGVAYGRYWGPGRSPQSGPPNQQFGPLQWVRGAKDCSY
;
A
#
# COMPACT_ATOMS: atom_id res chain seq x y z
N MET A 1 50.53 -5.15 78.35
CA MET A 1 49.61 -4.42 79.24
C MET A 1 49.48 -2.99 78.70
N LEU A 2 48.46 -2.70 77.90
CA LEU A 2 47.68 -1.45 77.96
C LEU A 2 46.49 -1.60 77.02
N VAL A 3 45.32 -1.45 77.61
CA VAL A 3 43.98 -1.55 77.03
C VAL A 3 43.53 -0.14 76.64
N ARG A 4 42.48 -0.05 75.78
CA ARG A 4 41.55 1.08 75.48
C ARG A 4 41.75 1.64 74.05
N LEU A 5 40.73 1.95 73.24
CA LEU A 5 39.28 2.00 73.41
C LEU A 5 38.61 2.01 72.00
N ALA A 6 37.49 1.30 71.88
CA ALA A 6 36.28 1.55 71.07
C ALA A 6 36.32 2.33 69.74
N ALA A 7 35.80 1.69 68.68
CA ALA A 7 34.72 2.27 67.86
C ALA A 7 33.98 1.15 67.09
N VAL A 8 32.74 0.90 67.49
CA VAL A 8 31.75 0.17 66.70
C VAL A 8 31.29 1.09 65.57
N ALA A 9 31.46 0.67 64.32
CA ALA A 9 30.74 1.24 63.18
C ALA A 9 30.06 0.10 62.44
N VAL A 10 28.77 -0.06 62.73
CA VAL A 10 27.82 -0.86 61.96
C VAL A 10 27.75 -0.27 60.56
N LEU A 11 28.43 -0.88 59.58
CA LEU A 11 28.19 -0.58 58.18
C LEU A 11 27.06 -1.48 57.69
N LEU A 12 25.84 -0.96 57.83
CA LEU A 12 24.65 -1.41 57.14
C LEU A 12 24.97 -1.37 55.62
N THR A 13 25.32 -2.51 55.02
CA THR A 13 25.19 -2.66 53.57
C THR A 13 23.70 -2.71 53.27
N ALA A 14 23.10 -1.53 53.16
CA ALA A 14 21.87 -1.35 52.44
C ALA A 14 22.11 -1.85 51.01
N LEU A 15 21.63 -3.07 50.71
CA LEU A 15 21.27 -3.42 49.34
C LEU A 15 20.28 -2.35 48.90
N LEU A 16 20.81 -1.31 48.24
CA LEU A 16 20.02 -0.46 47.36
C LEU A 16 19.50 -1.40 46.29
N ALA A 17 18.30 -1.94 46.53
CA ALA A 17 17.42 -2.41 45.51
C ALA A 17 17.27 -1.24 44.54
N ALA A 18 18.10 -1.26 43.49
CA ALA A 18 18.02 -0.30 42.41
C ALA A 18 16.55 -0.32 41.98
N PRO A 19 15.85 0.84 41.97
CA PRO A 19 14.48 0.87 41.53
C PRO A 19 14.49 0.26 40.14
N ALA A 20 13.79 -0.87 39.96
CA ALA A 20 13.67 -1.53 38.68
C ALA A 20 13.23 -0.46 37.67
N GLN A 21 14.18 0.07 36.91
CA GLN A 21 13.92 1.19 36.02
C GLN A 21 12.96 0.64 34.99
N ALA A 22 11.68 1.02 35.10
CA ALA A 22 10.63 0.53 34.22
C ALA A 22 11.14 0.68 32.78
N ALA A 23 11.38 -0.46 32.13
CA ALA A 23 12.00 -0.47 30.82
C ALA A 23 11.14 0.37 29.88
N VAL A 24 11.75 1.37 29.27
CA VAL A 24 11.03 2.21 28.30
C VAL A 24 10.83 1.36 27.07
N THR A 25 9.57 1.05 26.76
CA THR A 25 9.21 0.24 25.61
C THR A 25 8.44 1.10 24.61
N ALA A 26 8.64 0.84 23.33
CA ALA A 26 7.92 1.47 22.25
C ALA A 26 7.34 0.40 21.33
N THR A 27 6.08 0.54 20.96
CA THR A 27 5.44 -0.28 19.93
C THR A 27 5.03 0.59 18.77
N VAL A 28 5.18 0.07 17.55
CA VAL A 28 4.82 0.77 16.31
C VAL A 28 3.69 -0.02 15.66
N ALA A 29 2.62 0.67 15.26
CA ALA A 29 1.51 0.11 14.52
C ALA A 29 1.25 0.94 13.25
N VAL A 30 0.78 0.28 12.21
CA VAL A 30 0.28 0.93 11.00
C VAL A 30 -1.21 1.24 11.21
N SER A 31 -1.61 2.48 10.97
CA SER A 31 -3.01 2.92 11.06
C SER A 31 -3.33 3.79 9.86
N GLY A 32 -3.88 3.17 8.80
CA GLY A 32 -4.08 3.83 7.52
C GLY A 32 -2.76 4.38 6.97
N SER A 33 -2.73 5.67 6.65
CA SER A 33 -1.56 6.37 6.11
C SER A 33 -0.60 6.94 7.17
N ARG A 34 -0.61 6.42 8.40
CA ARG A 34 0.24 6.90 9.50
C ARG A 34 0.86 5.77 10.30
N LEU A 35 2.04 6.04 10.84
CA LEU A 35 2.64 5.20 11.89
C LEU A 35 2.25 5.76 13.25
N VAL A 36 1.79 4.85 14.10
CA VAL A 36 1.36 5.15 15.46
C VAL A 36 2.32 4.48 16.42
N VAL A 37 2.97 5.27 17.25
CA VAL A 37 3.93 4.83 18.25
C VAL A 37 3.30 4.96 19.63
N THR A 38 3.29 3.86 20.38
CA THR A 38 2.90 3.86 21.79
C THR A 38 4.15 3.70 22.63
N VAL A 39 4.38 4.61 23.58
CA VAL A 39 5.53 4.57 24.49
C VAL A 39 5.03 4.25 25.89
N LYS A 40 5.62 3.25 26.54
CA LYS A 40 5.35 2.87 27.94
C LYS A 40 6.63 3.02 28.78
N GLY A 41 6.46 3.14 30.10
CA GLY A 41 7.56 3.25 31.06
C GLY A 41 8.17 4.65 31.23
N THR A 42 7.76 5.65 30.44
CA THR A 42 8.17 7.05 30.67
C THR A 42 7.19 8.07 30.09
N LYS A 43 7.15 9.28 30.68
CA LYS A 43 6.46 10.44 30.10
C LYS A 43 7.36 11.07 29.04
N ALA A 44 7.12 10.69 27.78
CA ALA A 44 7.81 11.27 26.63
C ALA A 44 7.41 12.75 26.43
N LYS A 45 8.40 13.63 26.26
CA LYS A 45 8.23 15.05 25.86
C LYS A 45 8.24 15.19 24.34
N ALA A 46 9.05 14.38 23.65
CA ALA A 46 9.08 14.30 22.20
C ALA A 46 9.40 12.88 21.74
N VAL A 47 8.81 12.46 20.62
CA VAL A 47 9.10 11.19 19.96
C VAL A 47 9.46 11.45 18.50
N THR A 48 10.57 10.89 18.06
CA THR A 48 11.05 10.95 16.68
C THR A 48 11.18 9.54 16.15
N LEU A 49 10.63 9.29 14.97
CA LEU A 49 10.78 8.03 14.27
C LEU A 49 11.82 8.21 13.16
N VAL A 50 12.72 7.24 13.00
CA VAL A 50 13.65 7.21 11.87
C VAL A 50 13.32 6.00 11.01
N VAL A 51 12.90 6.27 9.77
CA VAL A 51 12.51 5.27 8.77
C VAL A 51 13.36 5.48 7.53
N ALA A 52 14.04 4.43 7.05
CA ALA A 52 14.90 4.51 5.86
C ALA A 52 15.86 5.72 5.88
N GLY A 53 16.45 6.02 7.04
CA GLY A 53 17.37 7.16 7.23
C GLY A 53 16.70 8.54 7.42
N LYS A 54 15.41 8.69 7.13
CA LYS A 54 14.66 9.95 7.30
C LYS A 54 14.06 10.07 8.70
N ARG A 55 14.14 11.27 9.29
CA ARG A 55 13.59 11.58 10.62
C ARG A 55 12.19 12.17 10.50
N HIS A 56 11.24 11.61 11.25
CA HIS A 56 9.85 12.06 11.35
C HIS A 56 9.54 12.43 12.79
N THR A 57 9.17 13.68 13.04
CA THR A 57 8.69 14.12 14.35
C THR A 57 7.23 13.72 14.51
N LEU A 58 6.88 13.12 15.65
CA LEU A 58 5.54 12.64 15.92
C LEU A 58 4.77 13.66 16.75
N SER A 59 3.50 13.84 16.43
CA SER A 59 2.57 14.61 17.25
C SER A 59 1.84 13.70 18.21
N LYS A 60 1.56 14.21 19.41
CA LYS A 60 0.84 13.47 20.44
C LYS A 60 -0.67 13.60 20.19
N SER A 61 -1.38 12.47 20.23
CA SER A 61 -2.83 12.37 20.14
C SER A 61 -3.29 11.40 21.24
N GLY A 62 -3.75 11.96 22.37
CA GLY A 62 -4.03 11.20 23.59
C GLY A 62 -2.77 10.50 24.12
N SER A 63 -2.87 9.19 24.35
CA SER A 63 -1.77 8.32 24.82
C SER A 63 -0.86 7.82 23.69
N LYS A 64 -1.13 8.19 22.43
CA LYS A 64 -0.43 7.70 21.24
C LYS A 64 0.33 8.83 20.55
N TRP A 65 1.47 8.51 19.96
CA TRP A 65 2.25 9.42 19.11
C TRP A 65 2.01 9.03 17.66
N ARG A 66 1.71 10.00 16.79
CA ARG A 66 1.39 9.73 15.39
C ARG A 66 2.33 10.51 14.49
N THR A 67 2.80 9.88 13.43
CA THR A 67 3.49 10.62 12.37
C THR A 67 2.49 11.55 11.67
N LYS A 68 3.00 12.55 10.95
CA LYS A 68 2.25 13.12 9.82
C LYS A 68 1.88 11.99 8.84
N VAL A 69 0.91 12.25 7.97
CA VAL A 69 0.59 11.34 6.86
C VAL A 69 1.88 10.97 6.14
N LEU A 70 2.17 9.68 6.13
CA LEU A 70 3.31 9.10 5.47
C LEU A 70 2.78 8.50 4.17
N THR A 71 3.26 9.00 3.04
CA THR A 71 2.87 8.49 1.74
C THR A 71 4.15 8.05 1.03
N PRO A 72 4.28 6.78 0.61
CA PRO A 72 3.43 5.61 0.92
C PRO A 72 3.88 4.88 2.21
N VAL A 73 2.95 4.49 3.11
CA VAL A 73 3.21 3.60 4.28
C VAL A 73 3.49 2.12 3.93
N PRO A 74 2.91 1.53 2.86
CA PRO A 74 3.10 0.10 2.55
C PRO A 74 4.56 -0.35 2.43
N SER A 75 5.48 0.53 2.03
CA SER A 75 6.92 0.22 1.90
C SER A 75 7.68 0.10 3.23
N ILE A 76 7.03 0.42 4.36
CA ILE A 76 7.65 0.40 5.70
C ILE A 76 7.23 -0.87 6.47
N ALA A 77 6.16 -1.55 6.04
CA ALA A 77 5.70 -2.79 6.67
C ALA A 77 6.80 -3.87 6.62
N GLY A 78 7.08 -4.51 7.76
CA GLY A 78 8.16 -5.50 7.88
C GLY A 78 9.57 -4.91 8.09
N THR A 79 9.76 -3.60 7.94
CA THR A 79 11.07 -2.95 8.15
C THR A 79 11.36 -2.62 9.62
N THR A 80 12.64 -2.55 9.98
CA THR A 80 13.06 -2.11 11.31
C THR A 80 13.20 -0.59 11.34
N VAL A 81 12.49 0.06 12.26
CA VAL A 81 12.51 1.51 12.45
C VAL A 81 13.12 1.88 13.79
N LYS A 82 13.79 3.04 13.88
CA LYS A 82 14.36 3.54 15.14
C LYS A 82 13.42 4.57 15.76
N VAL A 83 12.89 4.29 16.95
CA VAL A 83 12.08 5.20 17.75
C VAL A 83 13.00 5.90 18.76
N LYS A 84 13.20 7.20 18.61
CA LYS A 84 13.88 8.05 19.59
C LYS A 84 12.85 8.67 20.52
N VAL A 85 12.92 8.34 21.80
CA VAL A 85 12.06 8.85 22.86
C VAL A 85 12.86 9.82 23.72
N ARG A 86 12.45 11.09 23.73
CA ARG A 86 13.02 12.11 24.61
C ARG A 86 12.11 12.26 25.84
N PRO A 87 12.51 11.77 27.02
CA PRO A 87 11.73 11.94 28.24
C PRO A 87 11.76 13.39 28.73
N ALA A 88 10.83 13.76 29.62
CA ALA A 88 10.83 15.08 30.25
C ALA A 88 12.03 15.31 31.18
N ARG A 89 12.58 14.23 31.75
CA ARG A 89 13.80 14.22 32.56
C ARG A 89 14.62 12.99 32.17
N GLY A 90 15.94 13.16 31.95
CA GLY A 90 16.86 12.09 31.57
C GLY A 90 17.28 12.08 30.09
N ALA A 91 18.12 11.11 29.73
CA ALA A 91 18.70 10.99 28.39
C ALA A 91 17.69 10.47 27.34
N THR A 92 17.90 10.86 26.08
CA THR A 92 17.12 10.34 24.95
C THR A 92 17.41 8.85 24.76
N LYS A 93 16.35 8.03 24.70
CA LYS A 93 16.47 6.59 24.42
C LYS A 93 16.15 6.30 22.97
N THR A 94 16.91 5.42 22.33
CA THR A 94 16.63 4.93 20.97
C THR A 94 16.24 3.46 21.05
N ILE A 95 15.09 3.11 20.49
CA ILE A 95 14.53 1.76 20.50
C ILE A 95 14.34 1.32 19.06
N SER A 96 14.91 0.20 18.68
CA SER A 96 14.65 -0.41 17.36
C SER A 96 13.38 -1.25 17.46
N VAL A 97 12.39 -0.96 16.60
CA VAL A 97 11.11 -1.66 16.59
C VAL A 97 10.85 -2.15 15.17
N LYS A 98 10.46 -3.41 15.01
CA LYS A 98 10.00 -3.93 13.72
C LYS A 98 8.57 -3.45 13.48
N VAL A 99 8.31 -2.83 12.34
CA VAL A 99 6.96 -2.47 11.94
C VAL A 99 6.23 -3.77 11.57
N PRO A 100 5.06 -4.06 12.17
CA PRO A 100 4.30 -5.25 11.82
C PRO A 100 4.04 -5.27 10.31
N ALA A 101 4.26 -6.41 9.67
CA ALA A 101 3.74 -6.62 8.32
C ALA A 101 2.22 -6.46 8.37
N ALA A 102 1.61 -5.87 7.34
CA ALA A 102 0.15 -5.92 7.22
C ALA A 102 -0.28 -7.40 7.25
N PRO A 103 -1.30 -7.78 8.04
CA PRO A 103 -1.71 -9.17 8.15
C PRO A 103 -2.07 -9.69 6.75
N THR A 104 -1.34 -10.69 6.29
CA THR A 104 -1.72 -11.50 5.13
C THR A 104 -3.02 -12.21 5.51
N PRO A 105 -4.09 -12.13 4.70
CA PRO A 105 -5.31 -12.91 4.96
C PRO A 105 -4.94 -14.39 5.10
N PRO A 106 -5.42 -15.10 6.14
CA PRO A 106 -5.12 -16.51 6.31
C PRO A 106 -5.75 -17.33 5.18
N ALA A 107 -4.99 -18.29 4.66
CA ALA A 107 -5.46 -19.26 3.67
C ALA A 107 -6.54 -20.18 4.29
N PRO A 108 -7.65 -20.47 3.58
CA PRO A 108 -8.69 -21.35 4.11
C PRO A 108 -8.23 -22.82 4.12
N ALA A 109 -8.50 -23.53 5.22
CA ALA A 109 -8.31 -24.98 5.36
C ALA A 109 -9.67 -25.72 5.32
N PRO A 110 -9.71 -27.03 4.96
CA PRO A 110 -10.94 -27.76 4.67
C PRO A 110 -11.69 -28.31 5.90
N THR A 111 -13.01 -28.47 5.74
CA THR A 111 -14.16 -28.84 6.62
C THR A 111 -14.05 -30.20 7.39
N ALA A 112 -14.80 -30.64 8.44
CA ALA A 112 -16.12 -30.37 9.11
C ALA A 112 -16.22 -31.11 10.50
N PRO A 113 -17.39 -31.30 11.21
CA PRO A 113 -18.37 -30.41 11.89
C PRO A 113 -18.57 -30.74 13.42
N PRO A 114 -19.39 -30.02 14.25
CA PRO A 114 -20.85 -30.24 14.37
C PRO A 114 -21.72 -28.96 14.49
N ALA A 115 -23.02 -29.16 14.28
CA ALA A 115 -24.06 -28.18 13.94
C ALA A 115 -24.54 -27.24 15.07
N THR A 116 -24.81 -25.97 14.74
CA THR A 116 -25.91 -25.17 15.33
C THR A 116 -26.20 -23.87 14.56
N ALA A 117 -27.50 -23.57 14.45
CA ALA A 117 -28.17 -22.33 14.00
C ALA A 117 -28.04 -21.91 12.51
N PRO A 118 -29.14 -21.54 11.82
CA PRO A 118 -29.06 -20.95 10.48
C PRO A 118 -28.33 -19.61 10.57
N ALA A 119 -27.13 -19.56 10.01
CA ALA A 119 -26.41 -18.31 9.82
C ALA A 119 -27.18 -17.42 8.82
N PRO A 120 -27.20 -16.09 9.01
CA PRO A 120 -27.68 -15.20 7.97
C PRO A 120 -26.86 -15.45 6.70
N THR A 121 -27.55 -15.67 5.59
CA THR A 121 -26.94 -15.84 4.26
C THR A 121 -25.86 -14.77 4.08
N PRO A 122 -24.59 -15.14 3.87
CA PRO A 122 -23.56 -14.17 3.54
C PRO A 122 -24.04 -13.38 2.32
N ALA A 123 -24.09 -12.05 2.44
CA ALA A 123 -24.35 -11.21 1.28
C ALA A 123 -23.35 -11.62 0.19
N ALA A 124 -23.86 -12.00 -0.98
CA ALA A 124 -23.01 -12.35 -2.11
C ALA A 124 -22.00 -11.21 -2.31
N PRO A 125 -20.71 -11.51 -2.50
CA PRO A 125 -19.72 -10.47 -2.75
C PRO A 125 -20.21 -9.61 -3.91
N THR A 126 -20.40 -8.32 -3.66
CA THR A 126 -20.86 -7.39 -4.69
C THR A 126 -19.79 -7.34 -5.77
N THR A 127 -20.07 -7.92 -6.94
CA THR A 127 -19.17 -7.81 -8.08
C THR A 127 -19.22 -6.39 -8.60
N LEU A 128 -18.06 -5.82 -8.93
CA LEU A 128 -17.98 -4.46 -9.46
C LEU A 128 -18.55 -4.38 -10.88
N PHE A 129 -18.45 -5.49 -11.61
CA PHE A 129 -18.93 -5.63 -12.97
C PHE A 129 -20.01 -6.72 -13.01
N PRO A 130 -21.18 -6.45 -13.61
CA PRO A 130 -22.19 -7.46 -13.90
C PRO A 130 -21.62 -8.60 -14.75
N PRO A 131 -21.71 -9.87 -14.31
CA PRO A 131 -21.25 -10.99 -15.12
C PRO A 131 -22.16 -11.20 -16.34
N PRO A 132 -21.60 -11.66 -17.47
CA PRO A 132 -22.40 -12.11 -18.61
C PRO A 132 -23.05 -13.47 -18.30
N ALA A 133 -24.05 -13.86 -19.08
CA ALA A 133 -24.74 -15.16 -18.90
C ALA A 133 -23.80 -16.37 -19.09
N ALA A 134 -22.77 -16.20 -19.92
CA ALA A 134 -21.65 -17.12 -20.11
C ALA A 134 -20.41 -16.31 -20.47
N ALA A 135 -19.21 -16.86 -20.28
CA ALA A 135 -17.99 -16.16 -20.67
C ALA A 135 -17.99 -15.84 -22.17
N THR A 136 -17.59 -14.62 -22.54
CA THR A 136 -17.57 -14.13 -23.93
C THR A 136 -16.16 -13.71 -24.32
N THR A 137 -15.86 -13.72 -25.63
CA THR A 137 -14.57 -13.31 -26.18
C THR A 137 -14.74 -12.50 -27.47
N GLY A 138 -13.68 -11.80 -27.91
CA GLY A 138 -13.66 -11.07 -29.18
C GLY A 138 -14.59 -9.86 -29.17
N ASN A 139 -15.22 -9.57 -30.32
CA ASN A 139 -16.04 -8.37 -30.47
C ASN A 139 -17.23 -8.32 -29.51
N GLN A 140 -17.86 -9.47 -29.22
CA GLN A 140 -18.96 -9.55 -28.27
C GLN A 140 -18.51 -9.10 -26.87
N ALA A 141 -17.40 -9.67 -26.37
CA ALA A 141 -16.85 -9.27 -25.08
C ALA A 141 -16.50 -7.79 -25.05
N PHE A 142 -15.91 -7.26 -26.15
CA PHE A 142 -15.58 -5.85 -26.22
C PHE A 142 -16.82 -4.96 -26.10
N GLU A 143 -17.91 -5.29 -26.79
CA GLU A 143 -19.17 -4.53 -26.71
C GLU A 143 -19.75 -4.50 -25.29
N GLU A 144 -19.58 -5.58 -24.52
CA GLU A 144 -20.02 -5.67 -23.12
C GLU A 144 -19.12 -4.82 -22.19
N ILE A 145 -17.80 -4.88 -22.37
CA ILE A 145 -16.83 -4.27 -21.43
C ILE A 145 -16.40 -2.86 -21.82
N LYS A 146 -16.68 -2.39 -23.04
CA LYS A 146 -16.21 -1.06 -23.51
C LYS A 146 -16.67 0.06 -22.61
N THR A 147 -17.82 -0.08 -21.94
CA THR A 147 -18.30 0.90 -20.96
C THR A 147 -17.53 0.87 -19.64
N TYR A 148 -16.84 -0.22 -19.31
CA TYR A 148 -15.93 -0.31 -18.16
C TYR A 148 -14.55 0.22 -18.50
N LEU A 149 -14.11 0.05 -19.74
CA LEU A 149 -12.85 0.60 -20.24
C LEU A 149 -12.96 2.11 -20.47
N ALA A 150 -14.01 2.57 -21.13
CA ALA A 150 -14.24 3.98 -21.40
C ALA A 150 -14.40 4.77 -20.09
N ASP A 151 -13.77 5.95 -20.08
CA ASP A 151 -13.69 6.87 -18.95
C ASP A 151 -13.31 6.16 -17.64
N SER A 152 -12.27 5.33 -17.73
CA SER A 152 -11.71 4.62 -16.58
C SER A 152 -10.23 4.93 -16.40
N ARG A 153 -9.70 4.56 -15.24
CA ARG A 153 -8.26 4.54 -15.01
C ARG A 153 -7.84 3.34 -14.19
N PHE A 154 -6.65 2.82 -14.48
CA PHE A 154 -5.95 1.84 -13.64
C PHE A 154 -4.86 2.58 -12.89
N THR A 155 -4.93 2.57 -11.56
CA THR A 155 -4.03 3.37 -10.72
C THR A 155 -3.60 2.64 -9.45
N ASP A 156 -2.37 2.88 -9.01
CA ASP A 156 -1.90 2.47 -7.68
C ASP A 156 -2.41 3.41 -6.57
N CYS A 157 -3.08 4.50 -6.96
CA CYS A 157 -3.57 5.55 -6.10
C CYS A 157 -5.03 5.94 -6.44
N PRO A 158 -6.02 5.21 -5.89
CA PRO A 158 -7.44 5.51 -6.15
C PRO A 158 -7.87 6.93 -5.78
N ALA A 159 -7.26 7.48 -4.72
CA ALA A 159 -7.50 8.85 -4.25
C ALA A 159 -6.90 9.94 -5.16
N SER A 160 -6.18 9.56 -6.21
CA SER A 160 -5.38 10.41 -7.09
C SER A 160 -4.26 11.18 -6.38
N TRP A 161 -3.21 11.49 -7.12
CA TRP A 161 -2.24 12.51 -6.74
C TRP A 161 -2.95 13.85 -6.51
N PRO A 162 -2.52 14.67 -5.53
CA PRO A 162 -1.37 14.52 -4.64
C PRO A 162 -1.65 13.73 -3.35
N ASN A 163 -2.76 12.99 -3.25
CA ASN A 163 -3.09 12.23 -2.04
C ASN A 163 -2.17 11.00 -1.83
N CYS A 164 -1.35 10.67 -2.82
CA CYS A 164 -0.28 9.67 -2.80
C CYS A 164 1.06 10.29 -3.17
N ALA A 165 2.15 9.65 -2.75
CA ALA A 165 3.51 10.15 -3.01
C ALA A 165 4.01 9.88 -4.43
N VAL A 166 3.48 8.86 -5.09
CA VAL A 166 3.62 8.64 -6.53
C VAL A 166 2.26 8.11 -6.96
N GLU A 167 1.81 8.52 -8.14
CA GLU A 167 0.67 7.89 -8.81
C GLU A 167 1.17 7.33 -10.13
N GLU A 168 1.07 6.02 -10.31
CA GLU A 168 1.12 5.37 -11.62
C GLU A 168 -0.31 5.21 -12.11
N ARG A 169 -0.63 5.81 -13.27
CA ARG A 169 -1.98 5.86 -13.81
C ARG A 169 -1.99 5.56 -15.31
N TYR A 170 -2.91 4.70 -15.70
CA TYR A 170 -3.29 4.44 -17.09
C TYR A 170 -4.74 4.85 -17.25
N SER A 171 -5.01 5.93 -17.97
CA SER A 171 -6.35 6.46 -18.19
C SER A 171 -6.81 6.14 -19.60
N HIS A 172 -8.07 5.73 -19.71
CA HIS A 172 -8.74 5.36 -20.95
C HIS A 172 -9.96 6.25 -21.11
N PHE A 173 -9.94 7.13 -22.11
CA PHE A 173 -11.04 8.05 -22.40
C PHE A 173 -12.01 7.44 -23.41
N ALA A 174 -13.26 7.88 -23.39
CA ALA A 174 -14.29 7.42 -24.32
C ALA A 174 -13.97 7.71 -25.80
N ASP A 175 -13.16 8.73 -26.10
CA ASP A 175 -12.71 9.08 -27.45
C ASP A 175 -11.57 8.18 -27.97
N GLY A 176 -11.10 7.23 -27.16
CA GLY A 176 -9.96 6.37 -27.49
C GLY A 176 -8.60 6.94 -27.07
N SER A 177 -8.56 8.15 -26.52
CA SER A 177 -7.32 8.71 -25.96
C SER A 177 -6.87 7.89 -24.75
N HIS A 178 -5.56 7.66 -24.68
CA HIS A 178 -4.92 6.96 -23.57
C HIS A 178 -3.79 7.81 -23.00
N TYR A 179 -3.78 7.91 -21.67
CA TYR A 179 -2.72 8.60 -20.94
C TYR A 179 -2.05 7.65 -19.97
N TYR A 180 -0.73 7.53 -20.08
CA TYR A 180 0.10 6.98 -19.01
C TYR A 180 0.77 8.14 -18.27
N CYS A 181 0.56 8.17 -16.97
CA CYS A 181 1.13 9.17 -16.08
C CYS A 181 1.85 8.46 -14.93
N ARG A 182 3.09 8.86 -14.67
CA ARG A 182 3.76 8.63 -13.39
C ARG A 182 3.98 9.98 -12.74
N LEU A 183 3.09 10.36 -11.83
CA LEU A 183 3.11 11.68 -11.18
C LEU A 183 3.88 11.62 -9.89
N THR A 184 4.76 12.60 -9.68
CA THR A 184 5.62 12.69 -8.51
C THR A 184 5.56 14.09 -7.88
N PRO A 185 5.93 14.26 -6.59
CA PRO A 185 5.92 15.56 -5.91
C PRO A 185 6.88 16.59 -6.52
N THR A 186 7.84 16.15 -7.33
CA THR A 186 8.84 17.01 -7.96
C THR A 186 8.54 17.06 -9.45
N SER A 187 7.98 18.17 -9.92
CA SER A 187 7.40 18.35 -11.28
C SER A 187 8.35 18.11 -12.47
N GLY A 188 9.59 17.69 -12.25
CA GLY A 188 10.56 17.32 -13.30
C GLY A 188 10.86 15.82 -13.40
N SER A 189 10.26 14.98 -12.56
CA SER A 189 10.39 13.50 -12.63
C SER A 189 9.14 12.81 -13.18
N ASP A 190 8.13 13.59 -13.56
CA ASP A 190 6.89 13.07 -14.09
C ASP A 190 7.13 12.41 -15.44
N ILE A 191 6.53 11.23 -15.61
CA ILE A 191 6.46 10.59 -16.92
C ILE A 191 5.05 10.81 -17.44
N ARG A 192 4.95 11.39 -18.63
CA ARG A 192 3.68 11.63 -19.31
C ARG A 192 3.80 11.08 -20.71
N SER A 193 2.94 10.13 -21.04
CA SER A 193 2.82 9.57 -22.37
C SER A 193 1.37 9.63 -22.76
N VAL A 194 1.14 10.13 -23.97
CA VAL A 194 -0.18 10.16 -24.61
C VAL A 194 -0.14 9.29 -25.85
N GLY A 195 -1.25 8.63 -26.12
CA GLY A 195 -1.48 7.92 -27.36
C GLY A 195 -2.96 7.77 -27.63
N GLU A 196 -3.27 7.15 -28.75
CA GLU A 196 -4.63 6.84 -29.18
C GLU A 196 -4.74 5.34 -29.40
N ILE A 197 -5.82 4.73 -28.89
CA ILE A 197 -6.12 3.32 -29.11
C ILE A 197 -6.52 3.17 -30.57
N SER A 198 -5.61 2.65 -31.39
CA SER A 198 -5.81 2.54 -32.84
C SER A 198 -6.57 1.28 -33.23
N GLN A 199 -6.49 0.22 -32.41
CA GLN A 199 -7.16 -1.04 -32.68
C GLN A 199 -7.34 -1.86 -31.42
N ILE A 200 -8.55 -2.39 -31.20
CA ILE A 200 -8.80 -3.49 -30.27
C ILE A 200 -8.44 -4.81 -30.96
N SER A 201 -7.54 -5.56 -30.34
CA SER A 201 -7.02 -6.84 -30.88
C SER A 201 -7.63 -8.06 -30.21
N GLY A 202 -8.12 -7.90 -28.97
CA GLY A 202 -8.75 -8.97 -28.20
C GLY A 202 -9.52 -8.40 -27.01
N ALA A 203 -10.56 -9.13 -26.58
CA ALA A 203 -11.31 -8.84 -25.38
C ALA A 203 -11.91 -10.13 -24.83
N GLU A 204 -12.07 -10.18 -23.51
CA GLU A 204 -12.71 -11.28 -22.79
C GLU A 204 -13.58 -10.74 -21.65
N HIS A 205 -14.71 -11.39 -21.39
CA HIS A 205 -15.59 -11.11 -20.26
C HIS A 205 -15.94 -12.43 -19.58
N GLY A 206 -15.31 -12.68 -18.43
CA GLY A 206 -15.48 -13.90 -17.65
C GLY A 206 -16.85 -13.99 -17.01
N ALA A 207 -17.34 -15.21 -16.81
CA ALA A 207 -18.64 -15.48 -16.19
C ALA A 207 -18.71 -15.02 -14.71
N ASP A 208 -17.58 -14.67 -14.09
CA ASP A 208 -17.49 -14.09 -12.75
C ASP A 208 -17.51 -12.54 -12.74
N GLY A 209 -17.61 -11.91 -13.92
CA GLY A 209 -17.53 -10.46 -14.12
C GLY A 209 -16.10 -9.92 -14.24
N SER A 210 -15.07 -10.78 -14.24
CA SER A 210 -13.73 -10.35 -14.65
C SER A 210 -13.71 -10.04 -16.15
N TRP A 211 -12.81 -9.18 -16.59
CA TRP A 211 -12.68 -8.86 -18.01
C TRP A 211 -11.25 -8.55 -18.39
N GLY A 212 -10.95 -8.65 -19.68
CA GLY A 212 -9.65 -8.33 -20.23
C GLY A 212 -9.79 -7.65 -21.59
N VAL A 213 -8.79 -6.83 -21.92
CA VAL A 213 -8.73 -6.14 -23.21
C VAL A 213 -7.30 -6.06 -23.70
N GLU A 214 -7.11 -6.26 -24.99
CA GLU A 214 -5.84 -6.17 -25.68
C GLU A 214 -5.96 -5.17 -26.82
N TYR A 215 -5.05 -4.22 -26.90
CA TYR A 215 -5.12 -3.17 -27.90
C TYR A 215 -3.76 -2.65 -28.35
N TYR A 216 -3.74 -2.17 -29.59
CA TYR A 216 -2.65 -1.39 -30.13
C TYR A 216 -2.87 0.09 -29.81
N LEU A 217 -1.79 0.76 -29.44
CA LEU A 217 -1.76 2.18 -29.12
C LEU A 217 -0.77 2.87 -30.06
N SER A 218 -1.25 3.90 -30.77
CA SER A 218 -0.41 4.80 -31.54
C SER A 218 0.10 5.91 -30.63
N SER A 219 1.42 6.02 -30.46
CA SER A 219 2.05 7.01 -29.58
C SER A 219 3.39 7.45 -30.15
N TYR A 220 3.58 8.76 -30.35
CA TYR A 220 4.81 9.37 -30.88
C TYR A 220 5.34 8.71 -32.17
N GLY A 221 4.45 8.42 -33.12
CA GLY A 221 4.81 7.77 -34.39
C GLY A 221 5.14 6.28 -34.30
N ASN A 222 5.00 5.67 -33.12
CA ASN A 222 5.19 4.25 -32.90
C ASN A 222 3.85 3.56 -32.59
N THR A 223 3.77 2.27 -32.90
CA THR A 223 2.70 1.39 -32.43
C THR A 223 3.24 0.53 -31.30
N VAL A 224 2.57 0.57 -30.16
CA VAL A 224 2.85 -0.27 -28.99
C VAL A 224 1.63 -1.11 -28.65
N PHE A 225 1.79 -2.15 -27.85
CA PHE A 225 0.70 -3.06 -27.50
C PHE A 225 0.52 -3.16 -25.99
N TYR A 226 -0.73 -3.14 -25.55
CA TYR A 226 -1.13 -3.36 -24.17
C TYR A 226 -2.09 -4.54 -24.07
N SER A 227 -1.96 -5.30 -23.00
CA SER A 227 -2.93 -6.31 -22.56
C SER A 227 -3.25 -6.04 -21.10
N TRP A 228 -4.54 -5.96 -20.76
CA TRP A 228 -5.04 -5.71 -19.43
C TRP A 228 -6.00 -6.81 -19.01
N SER A 229 -5.89 -7.24 -17.76
CA SER A 229 -6.84 -8.14 -17.10
C SER A 229 -7.33 -7.49 -15.81
N VAL A 230 -8.65 -7.40 -15.63
CA VAL A 230 -9.32 -6.77 -14.50
C VAL A 230 -10.22 -7.80 -13.83
N SER A 231 -9.94 -8.09 -12.55
CA SER A 231 -10.78 -8.98 -11.74
C SER A 231 -12.17 -8.38 -11.50
N ASN A 232 -13.13 -9.21 -11.08
CA ASN A 232 -14.48 -8.76 -10.71
C ASN A 232 -14.54 -7.84 -9.46
N GLN A 233 -13.41 -7.64 -8.77
CA GLN A 233 -13.23 -6.69 -7.67
C GLN A 233 -12.52 -5.39 -8.11
N GLY A 234 -12.21 -5.24 -9.39
CA GLY A 234 -11.51 -4.06 -9.93
C GLY A 234 -9.99 -4.08 -9.78
N VAL A 235 -9.37 -5.19 -9.36
CA VAL A 235 -7.89 -5.31 -9.40
C VAL A 235 -7.44 -5.52 -10.84
N ALA A 236 -6.57 -4.65 -11.35
CA ALA A 236 -6.05 -4.67 -12.71
C ALA A 236 -4.56 -5.06 -12.76
N TYR A 237 -4.21 -5.88 -13.75
CA TYR A 237 -2.84 -6.19 -14.14
C TYR A 237 -2.67 -5.90 -15.61
N GLY A 238 -1.50 -5.40 -15.99
CA GLY A 238 -1.24 -5.05 -17.38
C GLY A 238 0.11 -5.57 -17.87
N ARG A 239 0.25 -5.63 -19.19
CA ARG A 239 1.46 -6.00 -19.89
C ARG A 239 1.66 -5.04 -21.05
N TYR A 240 2.91 -4.65 -21.27
CA TYR A 240 3.31 -3.72 -22.33
C TYR A 240 4.37 -4.32 -23.23
N TRP A 241 4.19 -4.13 -24.53
CA TRP A 241 5.17 -4.42 -25.56
C TRP A 241 5.49 -3.12 -26.26
N GLY A 242 6.77 -2.78 -26.29
CA GLY A 242 7.27 -1.56 -26.91
C GLY A 242 7.18 -1.57 -28.43
N PRO A 243 7.68 -0.51 -29.08
CA PRO A 243 7.60 -0.36 -30.53
C PRO A 243 8.08 -1.60 -31.30
N GLY A 244 7.27 -2.04 -32.27
CA GLY A 244 7.57 -3.20 -33.12
C GLY A 244 7.45 -4.56 -32.44
N ARG A 245 6.89 -4.63 -31.21
CA ARG A 245 6.67 -5.88 -30.48
C ARG A 245 5.18 -6.12 -30.19
N SER A 246 4.82 -7.38 -30.14
CA SER A 246 3.50 -7.91 -29.78
C SER A 246 3.62 -9.21 -28.97
N PRO A 247 2.52 -9.75 -28.42
CA PRO A 247 2.55 -11.05 -27.74
C PRO A 247 3.11 -12.20 -28.60
N GLN A 248 2.91 -12.14 -29.92
CA GLN A 248 3.42 -13.13 -30.86
C GLN A 248 4.95 -13.03 -31.05
N SER A 249 5.54 -11.86 -30.78
CA SER A 249 6.98 -11.59 -30.92
C SER A 249 7.82 -11.95 -29.68
N GLY A 250 7.18 -12.37 -28.58
CA GLY A 250 7.84 -12.77 -27.34
C GLY A 250 7.30 -12.10 -26.07
N PRO A 251 8.03 -12.20 -24.94
CA PRO A 251 7.54 -11.72 -23.65
C PRO A 251 7.40 -10.19 -23.60
N PRO A 252 6.52 -9.65 -22.74
CA PRO A 252 6.32 -8.21 -22.60
C PRO A 252 7.60 -7.51 -22.12
N ASN A 253 7.77 -6.27 -22.54
CA ASN A 253 8.83 -5.37 -22.06
C ASN A 253 8.62 -5.02 -20.58
N GLN A 254 7.37 -4.89 -20.16
CA GLN A 254 7.00 -4.54 -18.81
C GLN A 254 5.69 -5.22 -18.39
N GLN A 255 5.59 -5.54 -17.11
CA GLN A 255 4.37 -5.99 -16.46
C GLN A 255 4.00 -4.99 -15.38
N PHE A 256 2.70 -4.76 -15.19
CA PHE A 256 2.14 -3.78 -14.27
C PHE A 256 1.20 -4.45 -13.26
N GLY A 257 1.07 -3.83 -12.10
CA GLY A 257 0.09 -4.18 -11.09
C GLY A 257 0.64 -4.86 -9.84
N PRO A 258 -0.24 -5.10 -8.84
CA PRO A 258 -1.68 -4.84 -8.88
C PRO A 258 -2.03 -3.35 -8.88
N LEU A 259 -2.86 -2.92 -9.83
CA LEU A 259 -3.48 -1.59 -9.89
C LEU A 259 -4.98 -1.71 -9.54
N GLN A 260 -5.63 -0.58 -9.30
CA GLN A 260 -7.06 -0.49 -9.06
C GLN A 260 -7.76 0.18 -10.22
N TRP A 261 -8.82 -0.45 -10.71
CA TRP A 261 -9.79 0.14 -11.61
C TRP A 261 -10.59 1.20 -10.86
N VAL A 262 -10.69 2.40 -11.44
CA VAL A 262 -11.46 3.50 -10.91
C VAL A 262 -12.22 4.15 -12.04
N ARG A 263 -13.52 4.40 -11.82
CA ARG A 263 -14.34 5.20 -12.74
C ARG A 263 -13.83 6.65 -12.78
N GLY A 264 -13.76 7.22 -13.99
CA GLY A 264 -13.30 8.58 -14.26
C GLY A 264 -11.85 8.60 -14.75
N ALA A 265 -11.68 8.70 -16.06
CA ALA A 265 -10.40 8.98 -16.68
C ALA A 265 -9.88 10.37 -16.27
N LYS A 266 -8.55 10.49 -16.21
CA LYS A 266 -7.85 11.76 -15.96
C LYS A 266 -6.61 11.82 -16.85
N ASP A 267 -6.38 12.96 -17.49
CA ASP A 267 -5.14 13.21 -18.21
C ASP A 267 -3.99 13.37 -17.21
N CYS A 268 -2.79 13.74 -17.65
CA CYS A 268 -1.67 13.96 -16.70
C CYS A 268 -1.70 15.35 -16.03
N SER A 269 -2.86 16.02 -15.97
CA SER A 269 -3.03 17.24 -15.19
C SER A 269 -3.12 16.94 -13.68
N TYR A 270 -2.89 17.99 -12.88
CA TYR A 270 -2.79 17.98 -11.43
C TYR A 270 -4.12 18.30 -10.75
#